data_AF-A0A418XEJ2-F1
#
_entry.id   AF-A0A418XEJ2-F1
#
_cell.length_a   1.000
_cell.length_b   1.000
_cell.length_c   1.000
_cell.angle_alpha   90.00
_cell.angle_beta   90.00
_cell.angle_gamma   90.00
#
_symmetry.space_group_name_H-M   'P 1'
#
loop_
_entity.id
_entity.type
_entity.pdbx_description
1 polymer ?
#
loop_
_entity_poly.entity_id
_entity_poly.type
_entity_poly.pdbx_seq_one_letter_code
_entity_poly.pdbx_strand_id
1 'polypeptide(L)'
;MRRIIAVGLAVLSLTGCGPSEQGVVMTAESGVRKQLKDPDSARFQGSYFMLKDEDPSGYKRGNVCGVVSAKNSFGGYGSPIRFVAMASYSKNTEDVYRPILEEPAESKNPSTGFSAFETVYWNPNCLQK
;
A
#
# COMPACT_ATOMS: atom_id res chain seq x y z
N MET A 1 -46.51 -26.46 19.36
CA MET A 1 -45.98 -25.13 18.99
C MET A 1 -44.48 -25.26 18.72
N ARG A 2 -44.07 -24.96 17.48
CA ARG A 2 -42.71 -25.09 16.94
C ARG A 2 -41.74 -24.11 17.61
N ARG A 3 -40.55 -24.55 18.02
CA ARG A 3 -39.32 -23.73 18.05
C ARG A 3 -38.08 -24.61 17.84
N ILE A 4 -37.77 -24.89 16.58
CA ILE A 4 -36.45 -25.37 16.17
C ILE A 4 -35.62 -24.10 15.94
N ILE A 5 -34.71 -23.77 16.87
CA ILE A 5 -33.74 -22.69 16.67
C ILE A 5 -32.51 -23.33 16.02
N ALA A 6 -32.47 -23.29 14.69
CA ALA A 6 -31.30 -23.70 13.93
C ALA A 6 -30.22 -22.61 14.08
N VAL A 7 -29.20 -22.88 14.90
CA VAL A 7 -27.98 -22.07 14.96
C VAL A 7 -27.14 -22.43 13.72
N GLY A 8 -27.43 -21.77 12.60
CA GLY A 8 -26.60 -21.81 11.40
C GLY A 8 -25.40 -20.90 11.59
N LEU A 9 -24.34 -21.41 12.22
CA LEU A 9 -23.07 -20.70 12.32
C LEU A 9 -22.42 -20.72 10.93
N ALA A 10 -22.55 -19.59 10.21
CA ALA A 10 -22.00 -19.41 8.88
C ALA A 10 -20.47 -19.62 8.92
N VAL A 11 -20.01 -20.71 8.30
CA VAL A 11 -18.60 -20.92 7.99
C VAL A 11 -18.26 -19.94 6.88
N LEU A 12 -17.80 -18.74 7.26
CA LEU A 12 -17.10 -17.83 6.36
C LEU A 12 -15.79 -18.54 5.97
N SER A 13 -15.82 -19.25 4.85
CA SER A 13 -14.64 -19.78 4.19
C SER A 13 -13.75 -18.59 3.81
N LEU A 14 -12.77 -18.27 4.67
CA LEU A 14 -11.63 -17.45 4.29
C LEU A 14 -10.87 -18.21 3.20
N THR A 15 -11.23 -17.97 1.95
CA THR A 15 -10.38 -18.34 0.82
C THR A 15 -9.14 -17.46 0.91
N GLY A 16 -8.11 -17.93 1.60
CA GLY A 16 -6.76 -17.40 1.46
C GLY A 16 -6.28 -17.68 0.05
N CYS A 17 -6.67 -16.84 -0.91
CA CYS A 17 -6.07 -16.84 -2.23
C CYS A 17 -4.59 -16.48 -2.06
N GLY A 18 -3.73 -17.22 -2.76
CA GLY A 18 -2.28 -17.02 -2.73
C GLY A 18 -1.86 -15.60 -3.14
N PRO A 19 -0.54 -15.34 -3.19
CA PRO A 19 -0.01 -14.03 -3.53
C PRO A 19 -0.68 -13.44 -4.78
N SER A 20 -1.09 -12.19 -4.65
CA SER A 20 -1.92 -11.49 -5.63
C SER A 20 -1.59 -10.00 -5.60
N GLU A 21 -2.08 -9.26 -6.60
CA GLU A 21 -1.93 -7.81 -6.63
C GLU A 21 -2.49 -7.14 -5.38
N GLN A 22 -3.69 -7.54 -4.94
CA GLN A 22 -4.25 -7.06 -3.68
C GLN A 22 -3.41 -7.49 -2.47
N GLY A 23 -2.80 -8.68 -2.50
CA GLY A 23 -1.85 -9.15 -1.48
C GLY A 23 -0.68 -8.19 -1.29
N VAL A 24 0.04 -7.89 -2.36
CA VAL A 24 1.19 -6.97 -2.31
C VAL A 24 0.79 -5.57 -1.88
N VAL A 25 -0.40 -5.09 -2.29
CA VAL A 25 -0.94 -3.80 -1.84
C VAL A 25 -1.16 -3.82 -0.33
N MET A 26 -1.85 -4.84 0.21
CA MET A 26 -2.09 -4.96 1.66
C MET A 26 -0.79 -5.07 2.46
N THR A 27 0.20 -5.82 1.97
CA THR A 27 1.51 -5.95 2.61
C THR A 27 2.28 -4.63 2.58
N ALA A 28 2.25 -3.89 1.47
CA ALA A 28 2.82 -2.55 1.40
C ALA A 28 2.16 -1.59 2.39
N GLU A 29 0.83 -1.57 2.46
CA GLU A 29 0.12 -0.74 3.45
C GLU A 29 0.47 -1.14 4.89
N SER A 30 0.63 -2.43 5.18
CA SER A 30 1.12 -2.90 6.48
C SER A 30 2.53 -2.38 6.79
N GLY A 31 3.41 -2.38 5.79
CA GLY A 31 4.74 -1.77 5.89
C GLY A 31 4.69 -0.26 6.14
N VAL A 32 3.73 0.45 5.53
CA VAL A 32 3.49 1.88 5.76
C VAL A 32 2.98 2.12 7.18
N ARG A 33 1.97 1.36 7.64
CA ARG A 33 1.40 1.47 9.00
C ARG A 33 2.50 1.43 10.07
N LYS A 34 3.46 0.51 9.94
CA LYS A 34 4.59 0.35 10.89
C LYS A 34 5.51 1.57 10.97
N GLN A 35 5.50 2.46 9.99
CA GLN A 35 6.32 3.69 9.97
C GLN A 35 5.57 4.92 10.51
N LEU A 36 4.24 4.83 10.68
CA LEU A 36 3.42 5.94 11.17
C LEU A 36 3.54 6.07 12.69
N LYS A 37 3.28 7.29 13.19
CA LYS A 37 3.26 7.57 14.64
C LYS A 37 2.10 6.86 15.35
N ASP A 38 0.96 6.76 14.70
CA ASP A 38 -0.22 6.01 15.14
C ASP A 38 -0.64 5.04 14.02
N PRO A 39 -0.12 3.79 14.02
CA PRO A 39 -0.39 2.79 12.99
C PRO A 39 -1.87 2.44 12.83
N ASP A 40 -2.63 2.39 13.92
CA ASP A 40 -4.03 1.97 13.94
C ASP A 40 -4.97 3.04 13.37
N SER A 41 -4.53 4.30 13.39
CA SER A 41 -5.26 5.42 12.80
C SER A 41 -5.12 5.54 11.28
N ALA A 42 -4.29 4.71 10.64
CA ALA A 42 -3.94 4.83 9.23
C ALA A 42 -5.17 4.75 8.30
N ARG A 43 -5.30 5.73 7.41
CA ARG A 43 -6.33 5.80 6.37
C ARG A 43 -5.68 5.89 5.01
N PHE A 44 -5.82 4.83 4.23
CA PHE A 44 -5.30 4.74 2.86
C PHE A 44 -6.35 5.25 1.87
N GLN A 45 -5.94 6.10 0.94
CA GLN A 45 -6.81 6.71 -0.07
C GLN A 45 -6.54 6.08 -1.44
N GLY A 46 -6.87 4.79 -1.58
CA GLY A 46 -6.76 4.06 -2.85
C GLY A 46 -5.34 3.70 -3.24
N SER A 47 -4.72 2.76 -2.52
CA SER A 47 -3.42 2.18 -2.89
C SER A 47 -3.56 1.26 -4.11
N TYR A 48 -2.58 1.29 -5.01
CA TYR A 48 -2.60 0.51 -6.26
C TYR A 48 -1.22 -0.01 -6.63
N PHE A 49 -1.18 -1.12 -7.36
CA PHE A 49 0.06 -1.68 -7.91
C PHE A 49 0.28 -1.20 -9.34
N MET A 50 1.48 -0.69 -9.61
CA MET A 50 1.96 -0.27 -10.92
C MET A 50 2.91 -1.32 -11.46
N LEU A 51 2.43 -2.15 -12.39
CA LEU A 51 3.25 -3.14 -13.08
C LEU A 51 4.37 -2.45 -13.88
N LYS A 52 5.60 -2.94 -13.73
CA LYS A 52 6.77 -2.49 -14.49
C LYS A 52 7.31 -3.57 -15.42
N ASP A 53 7.26 -4.81 -14.97
CA ASP A 53 7.79 -5.95 -15.70
C ASP A 53 7.03 -7.21 -15.32
N GLU A 54 6.81 -8.09 -16.29
CA GLU A 54 6.23 -9.41 -16.11
C GLU A 54 7.03 -10.41 -16.95
N ASP A 55 7.59 -11.42 -16.29
CA ASP A 55 8.33 -12.47 -16.99
C ASP A 55 7.40 -13.57 -17.53
N PRO A 56 7.88 -14.43 -18.45
CA PRO A 56 7.06 -15.51 -19.00
C PRO A 56 6.58 -16.56 -17.98
N SER A 57 7.15 -16.58 -16.77
CA SER A 57 6.72 -17.46 -15.68
C SER A 57 5.55 -16.89 -14.87
N GLY A 58 5.14 -15.65 -15.17
CA GLY A 58 4.11 -14.92 -14.44
C GLY A 58 4.64 -14.22 -13.18
N TYR A 59 5.96 -14.01 -13.08
CA TYR A 59 6.56 -13.20 -12.03
C TYR A 59 6.42 -11.72 -12.38
N LYS A 60 5.67 -10.99 -11.56
CA LYS A 60 5.35 -9.58 -11.76
C LYS A 60 6.19 -8.72 -10.83
N ARG A 61 6.77 -7.64 -11.37
CA ARG A 61 7.56 -6.65 -10.63
C ARG A 61 7.00 -5.27 -10.89
N GLY A 62 6.95 -4.45 -9.84
CA GLY A 62 6.34 -3.14 -9.91
C GLY A 62 6.49 -2.35 -8.63
N ASN A 63 5.60 -1.37 -8.45
CA ASN A 63 5.57 -0.53 -7.27
C ASN A 63 4.14 -0.41 -6.76
N VAL A 64 3.93 -0.55 -5.45
CA VAL A 64 2.69 -0.12 -4.81
C VAL A 64 2.81 1.37 -4.52
N CYS A 65 1.85 2.13 -4.99
CA CYS A 65 1.76 3.58 -4.80
C CYS A 65 0.47 3.90 -4.08
N GLY A 66 0.49 4.94 -3.24
CA GLY A 66 -0.72 5.36 -2.56
C GLY A 66 -0.52 6.61 -1.71
N VAL A 67 -1.60 7.00 -1.04
CA VAL A 67 -1.63 8.13 -0.11
C VAL A 67 -2.17 7.64 1.22
N VAL A 68 -1.53 8.05 2.30
CA VAL A 68 -1.93 7.69 3.67
C VAL A 68 -2.07 8.94 4.53
N SER A 69 -3.06 8.95 5.42
CA SER A 69 -3.12 9.88 6.54
C SER A 69 -3.20 9.11 7.86
N ALA A 70 -2.59 9.66 8.90
CA ALA A 70 -2.59 9.09 10.24
C ALA A 70 -2.57 10.21 11.29
N LYS A 71 -2.94 9.86 12.52
CA LYS A 71 -2.86 10.76 13.66
C LYS A 71 -1.40 10.99 14.06
N ASN A 72 -1.13 12.21 14.51
CA ASN A 72 0.13 12.56 15.17
C ASN A 72 0.04 12.34 16.69
N SER A 73 1.12 12.67 17.41
CA SER A 73 1.19 12.53 18.88
C SER A 73 0.19 13.41 19.65
N PHE A 74 -0.49 14.35 18.99
CA PHE A 74 -1.54 15.19 19.58
C PHE A 74 -2.95 14.66 19.27
N GLY A 75 -3.07 13.52 18.59
CA GLY A 75 -4.33 12.84 18.29
C GLY A 75 -5.08 13.36 17.05
N GLY A 76 -4.53 14.36 16.36
CA GLY A 76 -5.10 14.94 15.13
C GLY A 76 -4.50 14.34 13.85
N TYR A 77 -5.30 14.25 12.79
CA TYR A 77 -4.81 13.85 11.47
C TYR A 77 -3.98 14.96 10.85
N GLY A 78 -2.76 14.63 10.42
CA GLY A 78 -1.92 15.53 9.62
C GLY A 78 -2.33 15.56 8.15
N SER A 79 -1.59 16.34 7.36
CA SER A 79 -1.70 16.31 5.90
C SER A 79 -1.42 14.89 5.38
N PRO A 80 -2.21 14.40 4.41
CA PRO A 80 -1.92 13.13 3.76
C PRO A 80 -0.54 13.16 3.10
N ILE A 81 0.17 12.04 3.15
CA ILE A 81 1.49 11.86 2.55
C ILE A 81 1.46 10.71 1.56
N ARG A 82 2.22 10.83 0.49
CA ARG A 82 2.39 9.76 -0.50
C ARG A 82 3.35 8.69 0.00
N PHE A 83 3.21 7.48 -0.52
CA PHE A 83 4.20 6.42 -0.32
C PHE A 83 4.41 5.60 -1.60
N VAL A 84 5.59 5.00 -1.71
CA VAL A 84 5.97 4.06 -2.77
C VAL A 84 6.65 2.85 -2.14
N ALA A 85 6.25 1.64 -2.52
CA ALA A 85 6.92 0.40 -2.11
C ALA A 85 7.21 -0.44 -3.34
N MET A 86 8.48 -0.78 -3.57
CA MET A 86 8.82 -1.76 -4.61
C MET A 86 8.26 -3.12 -4.20
N ALA A 87 7.61 -3.79 -5.13
CA ALA A 87 6.96 -5.06 -4.85
C ALA A 87 7.06 -6.01 -6.03
N SER A 88 7.02 -7.29 -5.73
CA SER A 88 6.97 -8.36 -6.71
C SER A 88 6.15 -9.53 -6.22
N TYR A 89 5.44 -10.18 -7.13
CA TYR A 89 4.64 -11.35 -6.80
C TYR A 89 4.51 -12.32 -7.96
N SER A 90 4.25 -13.58 -7.65
CA SER A 90 3.90 -14.66 -8.57
C SER A 90 2.84 -15.54 -7.91
N LYS A 91 2.51 -16.70 -8.48
CA LYS A 91 1.52 -17.62 -7.89
C LYS A 91 1.84 -18.06 -6.45
N ASN A 92 3.13 -18.14 -6.10
CA ASN A 92 3.58 -18.76 -4.82
C ASN A 92 4.45 -17.84 -3.96
N THR A 93 4.87 -16.69 -4.49
CA THR A 93 5.80 -15.79 -3.81
C THR A 93 5.25 -14.37 -3.86
N GLU A 94 5.41 -13.63 -2.77
CA GLU A 94 5.24 -12.19 -2.72
C GLU A 94 6.39 -11.60 -1.90
N ASP A 95 6.94 -10.49 -2.40
CA ASP A 95 7.98 -9.71 -1.74
C ASP A 95 7.65 -8.23 -1.86
N VAL A 96 7.74 -7.52 -0.75
CA VAL A 96 7.47 -6.09 -0.65
C VAL A 96 8.59 -5.44 0.13
N TYR A 97 9.32 -4.57 -0.54
CA TYR A 97 10.40 -3.81 0.07
C TYR A 97 9.84 -2.76 1.02
N ARG A 98 10.70 -2.27 1.93
CA ARG A 98 10.33 -1.23 2.90
C ARG A 98 9.75 -0.01 2.15
N PRO A 99 8.50 0.40 2.45
CA PRO A 99 7.91 1.56 1.80
C PRO A 99 8.70 2.83 2.08
N ILE A 100 8.79 3.70 1.08
CA ILE A 100 9.33 5.05 1.18
C ILE A 100 8.15 6.00 1.29
N LEU A 101 8.12 6.81 2.35
CA LEU A 101 7.08 7.81 2.59
C LEU A 101 7.62 9.19 2.19
N GLU A 102 6.74 10.02 1.64
CA GLU A 102 7.02 11.43 1.39
C GLU A 102 7.25 12.17 2.71
N GLU A 103 8.30 12.99 2.77
CA GLU A 103 8.55 13.86 3.92
C GLU A 103 7.78 15.18 3.75
N PRO A 104 6.96 15.60 4.73
CA PRO A 104 6.12 16.80 4.59
C PRO A 104 6.86 18.13 4.37
N ALA A 105 8.15 18.19 4.71
CA ALA A 105 8.98 19.40 4.65
C ALA A 105 10.12 19.29 3.62
N GLU A 106 9.99 18.41 2.63
CA GLU A 106 11.03 18.22 1.63
C GLU A 106 11.16 19.46 0.71
N SER A 107 12.40 19.93 0.52
CA SER A 107 12.69 21.07 -0.35
C SER A 107 12.45 20.71 -1.83
N LYS A 108 11.84 21.62 -2.57
CA LYS A 108 11.66 21.49 -4.02
C LYS A 108 12.85 22.09 -4.76
N ASN A 109 13.25 21.44 -5.85
CA ASN A 109 14.26 21.98 -6.75
C ASN A 109 13.69 23.22 -7.47
N PRO A 110 14.35 24.41 -7.40
CA PRO A 110 13.81 25.63 -7.99
C PRO A 110 13.64 25.59 -9.52
N SER A 111 14.43 24.78 -10.22
CA SER A 111 14.40 24.70 -11.68
C SER A 111 13.32 23.76 -12.21
N THR A 112 12.99 22.69 -11.48
CA THR A 112 11.99 21.69 -11.91
C THR A 112 10.67 21.78 -11.16
N GLY A 113 10.66 22.40 -9.98
CA GLY A 113 9.50 22.46 -9.08
C GLY A 113 9.21 21.14 -8.35
N PHE A 114 10.00 20.09 -8.55
CA PHE A 114 9.80 18.78 -7.94
C PHE A 114 10.71 18.56 -6.73
N SER A 115 10.23 17.81 -5.74
CA SER A 115 11.06 17.30 -4.64
C SER A 115 11.93 16.11 -5.09
N ALA A 116 12.87 15.66 -4.23
CA ALA A 116 13.63 14.46 -4.54
C ALA A 116 12.73 13.22 -4.49
N PHE A 117 11.76 13.18 -3.56
CA PHE A 117 10.73 12.13 -3.54
C PHE A 117 9.97 12.05 -4.86
N GLU A 118 9.55 13.19 -5.39
CA GLU A 118 8.82 13.25 -6.66
C GLU A 118 9.67 12.74 -7.82
N THR A 119 10.92 13.21 -7.89
CA THR A 119 11.84 12.90 -8.98
C THR A 119 12.29 11.43 -8.98
N VAL A 120 12.56 10.87 -7.79
CA VAL A 120 13.19 9.54 -7.65
C VAL A 120 12.15 8.43 -7.47
N TYR A 121 11.11 8.68 -6.67
CA TYR A 121 10.17 7.63 -6.26
C TYR A 121 8.81 7.78 -6.93
N TRP A 122 8.18 8.97 -6.89
CA TRP A 122 6.79 9.10 -7.31
C TRP A 122 6.61 9.15 -8.83
N ASN A 123 7.16 10.16 -9.50
CA ASN A 123 6.90 10.42 -10.92
C ASN A 123 7.28 9.24 -11.83
N PRO A 124 8.45 8.58 -11.68
CA PRO A 124 8.80 7.46 -12.54
C PRO A 124 8.00 6.19 -12.25
N ASN A 125 7.40 6.03 -11.06
CA ASN A 125 6.83 4.74 -10.63
C ASN A 125 5.30 4.75 -10.45
N CYS A 126 4.71 5.90 -10.12
CA CYS A 126 3.33 6.00 -9.66
C CYS A 126 2.41 6.77 -10.60
N LEU A 127 2.96 7.55 -11.51
CA LEU A 127 2.18 8.18 -12.58
C LEU A 127 1.97 7.15 -13.70
N GLN A 128 0.71 6.94 -14.09
CA GLN A 128 0.39 6.14 -15.27
C GLN A 128 1.02 6.79 -16.50
N LYS A 129 1.66 5.98 -17.35
CA LYS A 129 2.08 6.38 -18.68
C LYS A 129 0.98 6.05 -19.68
#